data_AF-A0A9D9EJT1-F1
#
_entry.id   AF-A0A9D9EJT1-F1
#
_cell.length_a   1.000
_cell.length_b   1.000
_cell.length_c   1.000
_cell.angle_alpha   90.00
_cell.angle_beta   90.00
_cell.angle_gamma   90.00
#
_symmetry.space_group_name_H-M   'P 1'
#
loop_
_entity.id
_entity.type
_entity.pdbx_description
1 polymer ?
#
loop_
_entity_poly.entity_id
_entity_poly.type
_entity_poly.pdbx_seq_one_letter_code
_entity_poly.pdbx_strand_id
1 'polypeptide(L)'
;MPLSAYSELDSFKVYAYDCGLLRRLAKIPAEVVLDGNYGYTEFKGAMAENLVLQSLMTELDGNVPYYWNSGNTAEVEFVIQIGTRIIPVEVKAENRISGRSLSEYAKKFSPEYRMRYSFQNLQYNDGLLSCPSPLAGWTRKLLELSNSSSRTPRKSLVKI
;
A
#
# COMPACT_ATOMS: atom_id res chain seq x y z
N MET A 1 -0.44 0.58 20.50
CA MET A 1 -1.40 1.69 20.40
C MET A 1 -2.43 1.33 19.33
N PRO A 2 -3.74 1.33 19.60
CA PRO A 2 -4.76 1.00 18.60
C PRO A 2 -5.03 2.19 17.67
N LEU A 3 -5.14 1.97 16.36
CA LEU A 3 -5.44 3.03 15.39
C LEU A 3 -6.83 3.66 15.58
N SER A 4 -7.80 2.86 16.02
CA SER A 4 -9.19 3.31 16.24
C SER A 4 -9.34 4.44 17.25
N ALA A 5 -8.39 4.60 18.18
CA ALA A 5 -8.43 5.67 19.17
C ALA A 5 -8.04 7.05 18.60
N TYR A 6 -7.51 7.10 17.37
CA TYR A 6 -6.96 8.30 16.74
C TYR A 6 -7.64 8.64 15.40
N SER A 7 -8.73 7.96 15.06
CA SER A 7 -9.47 8.21 13.82
C SER A 7 -10.46 9.35 13.95
N GLU A 8 -10.53 10.19 12.91
CA GLU A 8 -11.55 11.23 12.75
C GLU A 8 -12.77 10.64 12.01
N LEU A 9 -13.97 10.75 12.58
CA LEU A 9 -15.17 10.08 12.04
C LEU A 9 -15.77 10.79 10.82
N ASP A 10 -15.47 12.07 10.63
CA ASP A 10 -15.90 12.91 9.50
C ASP A 10 -14.98 12.81 8.28
N SER A 11 -13.88 12.06 8.40
CA SER A 11 -12.85 11.89 7.39
C SER A 11 -12.77 10.42 6.97
N PHE A 12 -13.25 10.09 5.77
CA PHE A 12 -13.28 8.71 5.28
C PHE A 12 -13.05 8.60 3.77
N LYS A 13 -12.48 7.47 3.35
CA LYS A 13 -12.40 7.07 1.94
C LYS A 13 -13.47 6.01 1.64
N VAL A 14 -14.02 6.07 0.42
CA VAL A 14 -15.02 5.12 -0.06
C VAL A 14 -14.43 4.30 -1.20
N TYR A 15 -14.60 2.99 -1.11
CA TYR A 15 -14.15 2.03 -2.10
C TYR A 15 -15.31 1.12 -2.50
N ALA A 16 -15.30 0.64 -3.74
CA ALA A 16 -16.27 -0.34 -4.20
C ALA A 16 -15.83 -1.74 -3.80
N TYR A 17 -16.81 -2.62 -3.63
CA TYR A 17 -16.57 -4.04 -3.31
C TYR A 17 -15.78 -4.78 -4.40
N ASP A 18 -15.83 -4.31 -5.64
CA ASP A 18 -15.07 -4.86 -6.76
C ASP A 18 -14.69 -3.74 -7.75
N CYS A 19 -13.57 -3.94 -8.46
CA CYS A 19 -13.07 -3.00 -9.47
C CYS A 19 -14.01 -2.88 -10.68
N GLY A 20 -14.71 -3.93 -11.07
CA GLY A 20 -15.75 -3.89 -12.11
C GLY A 20 -16.95 -3.02 -11.71
N LEU A 21 -17.38 -3.11 -10.45
CA LEU A 21 -18.39 -2.20 -9.87
C LEU A 21 -17.91 -0.76 -9.85
N LEU A 22 -16.69 -0.50 -9.37
CA LEU A 22 -16.08 0.83 -9.38
C LEU A 22 -16.11 1.45 -10.79
N ARG A 23 -15.64 0.69 -11.79
CA ARG A 23 -15.67 1.11 -13.20
C ARG A 23 -17.07 1.44 -13.68
N ARG A 24 -18.07 0.62 -13.35
CA ARG A 24 -19.45 0.86 -13.78
C ARG A 24 -20.05 2.10 -13.12
N LEU A 25 -19.78 2.32 -11.83
CA LEU A 25 -20.19 3.51 -11.08
C LEU A 25 -19.52 4.78 -11.64
N ALA A 26 -18.25 4.68 -12.04
CA ALA A 26 -17.51 5.74 -12.72
C ALA A 26 -17.96 5.98 -14.17
N LYS A 27 -18.88 5.17 -14.70
CA LYS A 27 -19.38 5.21 -16.10
C LYS A 27 -18.26 5.05 -17.15
N ILE A 28 -17.24 4.28 -16.83
CA ILE A 28 -16.10 4.06 -17.73
C ILE A 28 -16.35 2.82 -18.61
N PRO A 29 -16.30 2.95 -19.95
CA PRO A 29 -16.40 1.80 -20.86
C PRO A 29 -15.28 0.79 -20.62
N ALA A 30 -15.52 -0.50 -20.90
CA ALA A 30 -14.52 -1.54 -20.63
C ALA A 30 -13.31 -1.40 -21.56
N GLU A 31 -13.56 -0.94 -22.78
CA GLU A 31 -12.58 -0.67 -23.83
C GLU A 31 -11.53 0.32 -23.34
N VAL A 32 -11.92 1.33 -22.56
CA VAL A 32 -11.02 2.34 -21.98
C VAL A 32 -10.06 1.74 -20.95
N VAL A 33 -10.49 0.70 -20.24
CA VAL A 33 -9.63 0.00 -19.25
C VAL A 33 -8.63 -0.92 -19.96
N LEU A 34 -9.06 -1.55 -21.04
CA LEU A 34 -8.25 -2.48 -21.84
C LEU A 34 -7.28 -1.75 -22.77
N ASP A 35 -7.63 -0.56 -23.23
CA ASP A 35 -6.79 0.27 -24.09
C ASP A 35 -5.92 1.22 -23.26
N GLY A 36 -4.63 0.91 -23.19
CA GLY A 36 -3.64 1.67 -22.44
C GLY A 36 -3.43 3.11 -22.90
N ASN A 37 -3.92 3.48 -24.09
CA ASN A 37 -3.73 4.81 -24.70
C ASN A 37 -4.66 5.88 -24.13
N TYR A 38 -5.71 5.51 -23.39
CA TYR A 38 -6.58 6.48 -22.75
C TYR A 38 -5.88 7.08 -21.51
N GLY A 39 -5.68 8.41 -21.54
CA GLY A 39 -4.94 9.21 -20.56
C GLY A 39 -5.62 9.42 -19.20
N TYR A 40 -6.43 8.47 -18.71
CA TYR A 40 -7.11 8.58 -17.42
C TYR A 40 -6.20 8.11 -16.27
N THR A 41 -5.25 8.94 -15.86
CA THR A 41 -4.31 8.64 -14.76
C THR A 41 -5.02 8.53 -13.41
N GLU A 42 -5.97 9.42 -13.12
CA GLU A 42 -6.73 9.43 -11.87
C GLU A 42 -7.54 8.15 -11.67
N PHE A 43 -8.25 7.68 -12.71
CA PHE A 43 -9.03 6.45 -12.63
C PHE A 43 -8.14 5.20 -12.50
N LYS A 44 -6.98 5.18 -13.16
CA LYS A 44 -5.98 4.12 -12.98
C LYS A 44 -5.51 4.05 -11.52
N GLY A 45 -5.29 5.21 -10.89
CA GLY A 45 -5.00 5.32 -9.45
C GLY A 45 -6.11 4.72 -8.59
N ALA A 46 -7.35 5.19 -8.76
CA ALA A 46 -8.50 4.70 -8.00
C ALA A 46 -8.72 3.19 -8.16
N MET A 47 -8.57 2.64 -9.37
CA MET A 47 -8.65 1.21 -9.64
C MET A 47 -7.53 0.42 -8.95
N ALA A 48 -6.30 0.93 -8.96
CA ALA A 48 -5.17 0.29 -8.29
C ALA A 48 -5.36 0.27 -6.77
N GLU A 49 -5.80 1.38 -6.17
CA GLU A 49 -6.12 1.44 -4.74
C GLU A 49 -7.25 0.46 -4.38
N ASN A 50 -8.33 0.43 -5.16
CA ASN A 50 -9.46 -0.47 -4.93
C ASN A 50 -9.02 -1.94 -5.02
N LEU A 51 -8.20 -2.30 -6.01
CA LEU A 51 -7.66 -3.65 -6.18
C LEU A 51 -6.79 -4.07 -4.98
N VAL A 52 -5.88 -3.19 -4.57
CA VAL A 52 -4.99 -3.44 -3.43
C VAL A 52 -5.79 -3.58 -2.15
N LEU A 53 -6.78 -2.72 -1.92
CA LEU A 53 -7.64 -2.80 -0.75
C LEU A 53 -8.39 -4.13 -0.70
N GLN A 54 -9.05 -4.55 -1.78
CA GLN A 54 -9.77 -5.83 -1.82
C GLN A 54 -8.86 -7.02 -1.49
N SER A 55 -7.63 -6.99 -1.98
CA SER A 55 -6.63 -8.01 -1.68
C SER A 55 -6.11 -7.91 -0.24
N LEU A 56 -5.91 -6.71 0.29
CA LEU A 56 -5.46 -6.49 1.67
C LEU A 56 -6.50 -6.92 2.68
N MET A 57 -7.79 -6.73 2.40
CA MET A 57 -8.86 -7.08 3.35
C MET A 57 -8.83 -8.56 3.75
N THR A 58 -8.37 -9.47 2.89
CA THR A 58 -8.20 -10.89 3.21
C THR A 58 -7.10 -11.13 4.24
N GLU A 59 -6.17 -10.19 4.38
CA GLU A 59 -4.99 -10.24 5.25
C GLU A 59 -5.21 -9.49 6.58
N LEU A 60 -6.37 -8.91 6.86
CA LEU A 60 -6.55 -8.01 8.00
C LEU A 60 -7.45 -8.55 9.12
N ASP A 61 -7.91 -9.80 9.04
CA ASP A 61 -8.76 -10.45 10.05
C ASP A 61 -10.00 -9.60 10.43
N GLY A 62 -10.59 -8.92 9.45
CA GLY A 62 -11.74 -8.03 9.64
C GLY A 62 -11.41 -6.62 10.13
N ASN A 63 -10.13 -6.28 10.37
CA ASN A 63 -9.73 -4.91 10.65
C ASN A 63 -9.81 -4.06 9.39
N VAL A 64 -10.44 -2.89 9.51
CA VAL A 64 -10.56 -1.93 8.42
C VAL A 64 -9.30 -1.05 8.38
N PRO A 65 -8.67 -0.87 7.20
CA PRO A 65 -7.59 0.09 7.03
C PRO A 65 -8.04 1.53 7.29
N TYR A 66 -7.14 2.31 7.87
CA TYR A 66 -7.27 3.78 7.95
C TYR A 66 -6.53 4.40 6.77
N TYR A 67 -6.56 5.72 6.63
CA TYR A 67 -5.65 6.47 5.78
C TYR A 67 -4.98 7.57 6.60
N TRP A 68 -3.96 8.20 6.04
CA TRP A 68 -3.28 9.30 6.71
C TRP A 68 -2.95 10.40 5.72
N ASN A 69 -3.15 11.64 6.15
CA ASN A 69 -2.70 12.82 5.41
C ASN A 69 -1.92 13.77 6.34
N SER A 70 -1.18 14.71 5.73
CA SER A 70 -0.47 15.77 6.43
C SER A 70 -0.84 17.12 5.83
N GLY A 71 -2.09 17.58 6.02
CA GLY A 71 -2.51 18.94 5.63
C GLY A 71 -2.18 19.27 4.17
N ASN A 72 -2.54 18.37 3.25
CA ASN A 72 -2.31 18.41 1.80
C ASN A 72 -0.85 18.27 1.31
N THR A 73 0.13 18.01 2.18
CA THR A 73 1.53 17.85 1.76
C THR A 73 1.92 16.41 1.42
N ALA A 74 1.26 15.45 2.06
CA ALA A 74 1.49 14.03 1.89
C ALA A 74 0.21 13.27 2.22
N GLU A 75 -0.01 12.18 1.51
CA GLU A 75 -1.12 11.26 1.74
C GLU A 75 -0.64 9.82 1.56
N VAL A 76 -0.93 8.97 2.54
CA VAL A 76 -0.70 7.53 2.48
C VAL A 76 -2.06 6.87 2.31
N GLU A 77 -2.22 6.06 1.26
CA GLU A 77 -3.51 5.50 0.89
C GLU A 77 -4.10 4.62 1.99
N PHE A 78 -3.28 3.78 2.64
CA PHE A 78 -3.72 2.96 3.76
C PHE A 78 -2.75 2.96 4.94
N VAL A 79 -3.28 2.87 6.14
CA VAL A 79 -2.56 2.57 7.38
C VAL A 79 -3.22 1.35 7.99
N ILE A 80 -2.50 0.23 8.00
CA ILE A 80 -3.01 -1.06 8.47
C ILE A 80 -2.40 -1.42 9.81
N GLN A 81 -3.15 -2.19 10.61
CA GLN A 81 -2.68 -2.73 11.86
C GLN A 81 -2.63 -4.26 11.79
N ILE A 82 -1.44 -4.84 11.98
CA ILE A 82 -1.25 -6.29 12.05
C ILE A 82 -0.59 -6.60 13.40
N GLY A 83 -1.38 -7.17 14.31
CA GLY A 83 -0.99 -7.33 15.71
C GLY A 83 -0.70 -5.97 16.35
N THR A 84 0.55 -5.77 16.81
CA THR A 84 1.02 -4.52 17.41
C THR A 84 1.66 -3.55 16.40
N ARG A 85 1.83 -3.97 15.14
CA ARG A 85 2.51 -3.19 14.10
C ARG A 85 1.52 -2.31 13.37
N ILE A 86 1.88 -1.05 13.20
CA ILE A 86 1.18 -0.08 12.35
C ILE A 86 2.03 0.12 11.10
N ILE A 87 1.47 -0.15 9.93
CA ILE A 87 2.21 -0.19 8.66
C ILE A 87 1.53 0.77 7.68
N PRO A 88 2.22 1.85 7.24
CA PRO A 88 1.75 2.66 6.13
C PRO A 88 1.93 1.91 4.81
N VAL A 89 0.92 1.99 3.96
CA VAL A 89 0.84 1.36 2.65
C VAL A 89 0.61 2.45 1.60
N GLU A 90 1.52 2.53 0.64
CA GLU A 90 1.39 3.40 -0.53
C GLU A 90 1.02 2.57 -1.77
N VAL A 91 0.12 3.07 -2.60
CA VAL A 91 -0.26 2.43 -3.87
C VAL A 91 0.14 3.32 -5.05
N LYS A 92 0.79 2.74 -6.05
CA LYS A 92 1.19 3.43 -7.28
C LYS A 92 0.71 2.66 -8.52
N ALA A 93 -0.14 3.29 -9.32
CA ALA A 93 -0.59 2.76 -10.59
C ALA A 93 0.42 3.00 -11.74
N GLU A 94 1.35 3.93 -11.58
CA GLU A 94 2.33 4.28 -12.61
C GLU A 94 3.69 3.62 -12.37
N ASN A 95 4.43 3.37 -13.46
CA ASN A 95 5.76 2.76 -13.42
C ASN A 95 6.81 3.67 -12.74
N ARG A 96 6.65 5.00 -12.87
CA ARG A 96 7.53 5.96 -12.23
C ARG A 96 7.11 6.15 -10.78
N ILE A 97 7.74 5.37 -9.92
CA ILE A 97 7.51 5.45 -8.49
C ILE A 97 8.38 6.57 -7.92
N SER A 98 7.83 7.77 -7.87
CA SER A 98 8.26 8.80 -6.92
C SER A 98 7.12 9.02 -5.92
N GLY A 99 7.46 9.13 -4.64
CA GLY A 99 6.46 9.30 -3.60
C GLY A 99 7.13 9.78 -2.33
N ARG A 100 6.74 10.96 -1.84
CA ARG A 100 7.23 11.52 -0.58
C ARG A 100 6.39 11.07 0.61
N SER A 101 5.18 10.56 0.39
CA SER A 101 4.23 10.25 1.45
C SER A 101 4.75 9.26 2.48
N LEU A 102 5.31 8.13 2.04
CA LEU A 102 5.92 7.16 2.96
C LEU A 102 7.13 7.74 3.69
N SER A 103 7.89 8.64 3.05
CA SER A 103 9.02 9.30 3.70
C SER A 103 8.57 10.29 4.77
N GLU A 104 7.54 11.09 4.50
CA GLU A 104 6.96 12.03 5.47
C GLU A 104 6.31 11.28 6.64
N TYR A 105 5.55 10.22 6.36
CA TYR A 105 5.00 9.34 7.39
C TYR A 105 6.14 8.74 8.24
N ALA A 106 7.21 8.26 7.60
CA ALA A 106 8.35 7.66 8.30
C ALA A 106 9.07 8.65 9.22
N LYS A 107 9.27 9.90 8.78
CA LYS A 107 9.86 10.95 9.62
C LYS A 107 9.02 11.23 10.87
N LYS A 108 7.69 11.20 10.73
CA LYS A 108 6.76 11.51 11.83
C LYS A 108 6.58 10.36 12.82
N PHE A 109 6.51 9.12 12.34
CA PHE A 109 6.10 7.97 13.15
C PHE A 109 7.12 6.85 13.28
N SER A 110 8.21 6.86 12.51
CA SER A 110 9.28 5.84 12.52
C SER A 110 8.75 4.39 12.53
N PRO A 111 7.87 4.00 11.57
CA PRO A 111 7.31 2.66 11.55
C PRO A 111 8.37 1.61 11.24
N GLU A 112 8.26 0.43 11.85
CA GLU A 112 9.16 -0.72 11.61
C GLU A 112 9.16 -1.15 10.14
N TYR A 113 7.97 -1.15 9.53
CA TYR A 113 7.74 -1.51 8.14
C TYR A 113 6.98 -0.42 7.41
N ARG A 114 7.30 -0.26 6.13
CA ARG A 114 6.57 0.54 5.16
C ARG A 114 6.31 -0.35 3.96
N MET A 115 5.15 -0.20 3.34
CA MET A 115 4.76 -1.05 2.23
C MET A 115 4.40 -0.20 1.03
N ARG A 116 4.78 -0.68 -0.15
CA ARG A 116 4.42 -0.05 -1.41
C ARG A 116 3.94 -1.09 -2.41
N TYR A 117 2.74 -0.91 -2.94
CA TYR A 117 2.21 -1.71 -4.05
C TYR A 117 2.32 -0.96 -5.37
N SER A 118 2.84 -1.63 -6.38
CA SER A 118 3.01 -1.07 -7.72
C SER A 118 3.17 -2.15 -8.78
N PHE A 119 3.48 -1.79 -10.03
CA PHE A 119 3.86 -2.75 -11.07
C PHE A 119 5.35 -3.12 -11.06
N GLN A 120 6.13 -2.63 -10.09
CA GLN A 120 7.55 -3.00 -9.97
C GLN A 120 7.75 -4.35 -9.26
N ASN A 121 8.91 -4.95 -9.50
CA ASN A 121 9.32 -6.21 -8.89
C ASN A 121 9.46 -6.11 -7.37
N LEU A 122 9.32 -7.26 -6.70
CA LEU A 122 9.47 -7.40 -5.25
C LEU A 122 10.87 -6.96 -4.80
N GLN A 123 10.94 -6.01 -3.86
CA GLN A 123 12.19 -5.49 -3.31
C GLN A 123 12.00 -5.13 -1.83
N TYR A 124 13.04 -5.34 -1.03
CA TYR A 124 13.08 -4.91 0.36
C TYR A 124 14.30 -4.04 0.62
N ASN A 125 14.08 -2.78 1.00
CA ASN A 125 15.11 -1.80 1.23
C ASN A 125 14.82 -1.04 2.53
N ASP A 126 15.59 -1.32 3.59
CA ASP A 126 15.55 -0.55 4.84
C ASP A 126 14.13 -0.31 5.39
N GLY A 127 13.43 -1.42 5.68
CA GLY A 127 12.05 -1.40 6.17
C GLY A 127 10.98 -1.09 5.11
N LEU A 128 11.35 -0.67 3.89
CA LEU A 128 10.41 -0.52 2.77
C LEU A 128 10.30 -1.83 1.98
N LEU A 129 9.13 -2.46 2.03
CA LEU A 129 8.76 -3.60 1.22
C LEU A 129 7.96 -3.12 0.00
N SER A 130 8.60 -3.08 -1.17
CA SER A 130 7.97 -2.77 -2.44
C SER A 130 7.53 -4.07 -3.11
N CYS A 131 6.25 -4.19 -3.45
CA CYS A 131 5.63 -5.40 -3.97
C CYS A 131 4.85 -5.12 -5.26
N PRO A 132 4.80 -6.09 -6.19
CA PRO A 132 3.79 -6.13 -7.22
C PRO A 132 2.38 -6.07 -6.60
N SER A 133 1.50 -5.19 -7.08
CA SER A 133 0.12 -5.05 -6.59
C SER A 133 -0.67 -6.37 -6.57
N PRO A 134 -0.52 -7.30 -7.54
CA PRO A 134 -1.18 -8.61 -7.47
C PRO A 134 -0.79 -9.47 -6.25
N LEU A 135 0.31 -9.15 -5.57
CA LEU A 135 0.75 -9.86 -4.36
C LEU A 135 0.24 -9.24 -3.06
N ALA A 136 -0.67 -8.26 -3.12
CA ALA A 136 -1.26 -7.65 -1.94
C ALA A 136 -1.97 -8.67 -1.03
N GLY A 137 -2.56 -9.72 -1.59
CA GLY A 137 -3.14 -10.82 -0.81
C GLY A 137 -2.12 -11.71 -0.09
N TRP A 138 -0.82 -11.46 -0.21
CA TRP A 138 0.25 -12.18 0.50
C TRP A 138 0.96 -11.30 1.53
N THR A 139 0.33 -10.21 1.96
CA THR A 139 0.91 -9.20 2.87
C THR A 139 1.56 -9.80 4.10
N ARG A 140 0.87 -10.68 4.83
CA ARG A 140 1.41 -11.28 6.05
C ARG A 140 2.62 -12.13 5.77
N LYS A 141 2.50 -13.01 4.78
CA LYS A 141 3.58 -13.90 4.35
C LYS A 141 4.82 -13.11 3.94
N LEU A 142 4.65 -12.02 3.20
CA LEU A 142 5.74 -11.16 2.76
C LEU A 142 6.41 -10.44 3.94
N LEU A 143 5.64 -9.95 4.91
CA LEU A 143 6.17 -9.37 6.14
C LEU A 143 6.94 -10.41 6.96
N GLU A 144 6.43 -11.63 7.12
CA GLU A 144 7.13 -12.73 7.81
C GLU A 144 8.47 -13.09 7.14
N LEU A 145 8.49 -13.18 5.81
CA LEU A 145 9.71 -13.44 5.04
C LEU A 145 10.75 -12.31 5.23
N SER A 146 10.31 -11.06 5.28
CA SER A 146 11.20 -9.92 5.53
C SER A 146 11.84 -9.96 6.94
N ASN A 147 11.13 -10.49 7.94
CA ASN A 147 11.65 -10.71 9.29
C ASN A 147 12.71 -11.82 9.34
N SER A 148 12.57 -12.85 8.50
CA SER A 148 13.54 -13.96 8.45
C SER A 148 14.88 -13.53 7.84
N SER A 149 14.86 -12.59 6.89
CA SER A 149 16.06 -12.09 6.19
C SER A 149 16.88 -11.12 7.04
N SER A 150 16.27 -10.42 8.01
CA SER A 150 16.98 -9.53 8.94
C SER A 150 17.68 -10.25 10.09
N ARG A 151 17.40 -11.55 10.30
CA ARG A 151 18.01 -12.39 11.36
C ARG A 151 19.30 -13.09 10.94
N THR A 152 19.71 -13.02 9.68
CA THR A 152 21.02 -13.53 9.25
C THR A 152 22.07 -12.45 9.52
N PRO A 153 23.02 -12.63 10.46
CA PRO A 153 24.12 -11.69 10.61
C PRO A 153 24.88 -11.64 9.29
N ARG A 154 25.06 -10.44 8.73
CA ARG A 154 25.99 -10.22 7.62
C ARG A 154 27.35 -10.72 8.10
N LYS A 155 27.75 -11.93 7.69
CA LYS A 155 29.14 -12.37 7.84
C LYS A 155 29.97 -11.33 7.10
N SER A 156 30.71 -10.53 7.85
CA SER A 156 31.79 -9.71 7.33
C SER A 156 32.70 -10.65 6.54
N LEU A 157 32.67 -10.54 5.23
CA LEU A 157 33.68 -11.16 4.37
C LEU A 157 35.00 -10.48 4.73
N VAL A 158 35.78 -11.15 5.56
CA VAL A 158 37.21 -10.92 5.67
C VAL A 158 37.76 -11.18 4.26
N LYS A 159 38.20 -10.13 3.59
CA LYS A 159 39.08 -10.27 2.42
C LYS A 159 40.37 -10.88 2.94
N ILE A 160 40.69 -12.08 2.46
CA ILE A 160 42.06 -12.57 2.35
C ILE A 160 42.51 -12.23 0.94
#